data_AF-A0A660NSX5-F1
#
_entry.id   AF-A0A660NSX5-F1
#
_cell.length_a   1.000
_cell.length_b   1.000
_cell.length_c   1.000
_cell.angle_alpha   90.00
_cell.angle_beta   90.00
_cell.angle_gamma   90.00
#
_symmetry.space_group_name_H-M   'P 1'
#
loop_
_entity.id
_entity.type
_entity.pdbx_description
1 polymer ?
#
loop_
_entity_poly.entity_id
_entity_poly.type
_entity_poly.pdbx_seq_one_letter_code
_entity_poly.pdbx_strand_id
1 'polypeptide(L)' 'MGFIIEKAFQNGREIIEAAGIRCESLAIIDSLDNCEIKIRQQ' A
#
# COMPACT_ATOMS: atom_id res chain seq x y z
N MET A 1 -8.25 6.28 -6.75
CA MET A 1 -7.07 5.83 -7.48
C MET A 1 -6.83 4.36 -7.17
N GLY A 2 -6.58 3.55 -8.19
CA GLY A 2 -6.41 2.10 -8.05
C GLY A 2 -4.94 1.68 -8.21
N PHE A 3 -4.47 0.76 -7.37
CA PHE A 3 -3.14 0.17 -7.43
C PHE A 3 -3.23 -1.35 -7.51
N ILE A 4 -2.38 -1.97 -8.32
CA ILE A 4 -2.27 -3.44 -8.31
C ILE A 4 -1.50 -3.89 -7.06
N ILE A 5 -0.43 -3.17 -6.71
CA ILE A 5 0.40 -3.45 -5.54
C ILE A 5 0.67 -2.13 -4.81
N GLU A 6 0.25 -2.04 -3.56
CA GLU A 6 0.56 -0.94 -2.65
C GLU A 6 1.68 -1.34 -1.69
N LYS A 7 2.63 -0.43 -1.43
CA LYS A 7 3.66 -0.59 -0.40
C LYS A 7 3.27 0.24 0.81
N ALA A 8 2.65 -0.37 1.81
CA ALA A 8 2.08 0.35 2.95
C ALA A 8 3.14 0.89 3.92
N PHE A 9 4.37 0.38 3.85
CA PHE A 9 5.53 0.94 4.55
C PHE A 9 6.04 2.26 3.91
N GLN A 10 5.35 2.77 2.89
CA GLN A 10 5.58 4.09 2.31
C GLN A 10 4.30 4.93 2.45
N ASN A 11 4.43 6.17 2.93
CA ASN A 11 3.31 7.08 3.25
C ASN A 11 2.55 7.64 2.02
N GLY A 12 2.67 7.02 0.84
CA GLY A 12 2.04 7.53 -0.39
C GLY A 12 0.51 7.52 -0.33
N ARG A 13 -0.08 6.48 0.27
CA ARG A 13 -1.53 6.37 0.43
C ARG A 13 -2.11 7.51 1.28
N GLU A 14 -1.46 7.83 2.39
CA GLU A 14 -1.90 8.90 3.31
C GLU A 14 -1.96 10.25 2.61
N ILE A 15 -0.97 10.56 1.76
CA ILE A 15 -0.94 11.80 0.98
C ILE A 15 -2.11 11.87 -0.01
N ILE A 16 -2.40 10.76 -0.69
CA ILE A 16 -3.48 10.69 -1.68
C ILE A 16 -4.86 10.76 -1.00
N GLU A 17 -5.04 10.05 0.11
CA GLU A 17 -6.28 10.08 0.90
C GLU A 17 -6.50 11.45 1.55
N ALA A 18 -5.46 12.13 2.03
CA ALA A 18 -5.54 13.50 2.55
C ALA A 18 -6.00 14.51 1.48
N ALA A 19 -5.73 14.25 0.20
CA ALA A 19 -6.26 15.03 -0.92
C ALA A 19 -7.73 14.68 -1.27
N GLY A 20 -8.39 13.83 -0.48
CA GLY A 20 -9.78 13.42 -0.70
C GLY A 20 -9.97 12.34 -1.76
N ILE A 21 -8.88 11.69 -2.19
CA ILE A 21 -8.92 10.65 -3.23
C ILE A 21 -8.94 9.27 -2.55
N ARG A 22 -10.00 8.49 -2.79
CA ARG A 22 -10.10 7.10 -2.31
C ARG A 22 -9.04 6.22 -2.96
N CYS A 23 -8.26 5.49 -2.17
CA CYS A 23 -7.29 4.50 -2.66
C CYS A 23 -7.84 3.07 -2.56
N GLU A 24 -7.68 2.30 -3.64
CA GLU A 24 -8.01 0.88 -3.69
C GLU A 24 -6.84 0.08 -4.22
N SER A 25 -6.47 -0.99 -3.50
CA SER A 25 -5.26 -1.75 -3.77
C SER A 25 -5.59 -3.24 -3.80
N LEU A 26 -5.20 -3.94 -4.88
CA LEU A 26 -5.46 -5.38 -5.00
C LEU A 26 -4.60 -6.22 -4.06
N ALA A 27 -3.34 -5.83 -3.87
CA ALA A 27 -2.43 -6.40 -2.89
C ALA A 27 -1.74 -5.27 -2.12
N ILE A 28 -1.63 -5.44 -0.80
CA ILE A 28 -0.94 -4.49 0.08
C ILE A 28 0.26 -5.21 0.70
N ILE A 29 1.45 -4.65 0.51
CA ILE A 29 2.72 -5.16 1.06
C ILE A 29 3.04 -4.37 2.32
N ASP A 30 3.19 -5.06 3.44
CA ASP A 30 3.57 -4.50 4.74
C ASP A 30 5.08 -4.32 4.89
N SER A 31 5.90 -5.20 4.29
CA SER A 31 7.36 -5.12 4.36
C SER A 31 8.03 -5.87 3.20
N LEU A 32 9.24 -5.41 2.85
CA LEU A 32 10.17 -6.05 1.91
C LEU A 32 11.51 -6.40 2.59
N ASP A 33 11.53 -6.50 3.92
CA ASP A 33 12.74 -6.76 4.69
C ASP A 33 13.31 -8.15 4.42
N ASN A 34 14.62 -8.33 4.56
CA ASN A 34 15.32 -9.60 4.34
C ASN A 34 15.08 -10.24 2.97
N CYS A 35 14.75 -9.43 1.94
CA CYS A 35 14.38 -9.92 0.61
C CYS A 35 13.13 -10.82 0.61
N GLU A 36 12.23 -10.65 1.57
CA GLU A 36 10.95 -11.35 1.67
C GLU A 36 9.77 -10.40 1.52
N ILE A 37 8.74 -10.82 0.79
CA ILE A 37 7.51 -10.03 0.64
C ILE A 37 6.54 -10.43 1.75
N LYS A 38 6.26 -9.49 2.66
CA LYS A 38 5.18 -9.65 3.65
C LYS A 38 3.92 -8.97 3.14
N ILE A 39 2.95 -9.77 2.72
CA ILE A 39 1.64 -9.30 2.28
C ILE A 39 0.74 -9.11 3.49
N ARG A 40 0.02 -7.98 3.54
CA ARG A 40 -0.97 -7.70 4.58
C ARG A 40 -2.11 -8.71 4.51
N GLN A 41 -2.37 -9.42 5.60
CA GLN A 41 -3.53 -10.30 5.72
C GLN A 41 -4.78 -9.46 6.01
N GLN A 42 -5.90 -9.80 5.35
CA GLN A 42 -7.20 -9.16 5.55
C GLN A 42 -7.92 -9.68 6.80
#